data_AF-A0AAJ6TT97-F1
#
_entry.id   AF-A0AAJ6TT97-F1
#
_cell.length_a   1.000
_cell.length_b   1.000
_cell.length_c   1.000
_cell.angle_alpha   90.00
_cell.angle_beta   90.00
_cell.angle_gamma   90.00
#
_symmetry.space_group_name_H-M   'P 1'
#
loop_
_entity.id
_entity.type
_entity.pdbx_description
1 polymer ?
#
loop_
_entity_poly.entity_id
_entity_poly.type
_entity_poly.pdbx_seq_one_letter_code
_entity_poly.pdbx_strand_id
1 'polypeptide(L)'
;MTTLTTKLTLTTNYPRKPRNFLHIFMASLLSFSLLSLFLFLSLSSSATLKINHQPPTKQEQKQISKPPSFATTTPPGILQACKATRLQDTCVSSLSNANVPQNPTPLQIIQSAISVSDTNLKTAQSMVKSILESSAGNIDRTAAAKNCMEVLNNSQYRITRSAGDALPRGKIKDARAWMSAALLYQYDCSNALKYANDTSLTNQTMSFLDTLMSFSSNALSMIVSYDAYGNDTKSWGPPKTERDGVWELGSGGDLGSELRGGIPSNLTPDVTVCKNGSDNGCYKTVQEAVNTAPDNEWGRRYVISIREGVYDEIVRVPLEKKNVVFLGDGMGKTVITGSLSAGQPGISTYNSATVGRGGPLDLAGC
;
A
#
# COMPACT_ATOMS: atom_id res chain seq x y z
N MET A 1 -33.75 15.01 80.20
CA MET A 1 -32.88 13.90 80.64
C MET A 1 -32.84 12.91 79.50
N THR A 2 -31.75 12.62 78.80
CA THR A 2 -30.33 12.74 79.13
C THR A 2 -29.57 12.82 77.80
N THR A 3 -28.63 13.75 77.72
CA THR A 3 -27.81 14.13 76.58
C THR A 3 -26.68 13.11 76.36
N LEU A 4 -26.44 12.66 75.12
CA LEU A 4 -25.23 11.94 74.75
C LEU A 4 -24.58 12.65 73.55
N THR A 5 -23.66 13.55 73.90
CA THR A 5 -22.77 14.30 73.03
C THR A 5 -21.57 13.44 72.63
N THR A 6 -21.47 13.08 71.35
CA THR A 6 -20.26 12.51 70.77
C THR A 6 -19.46 13.63 70.09
N LYS A 7 -18.35 14.05 70.70
CA LYS A 7 -17.36 14.96 70.10
C LYS A 7 -16.53 14.18 69.08
N LEU A 8 -16.63 14.54 67.80
CA LEU A 8 -15.65 14.15 66.78
C LEU A 8 -14.61 15.28 66.66
N THR A 9 -13.37 14.98 67.04
CA THR A 9 -12.23 15.89 66.95
C THR A 9 -11.62 15.79 65.55
N LEU A 10 -11.76 16.83 64.72
CA LEU A 10 -11.06 16.95 63.43
C LEU A 10 -9.64 17.45 63.68
N THR A 11 -8.65 16.56 63.55
CA THR A 11 -7.22 16.91 63.51
C THR A 11 -6.80 17.18 62.06
N THR A 12 -6.64 18.45 61.70
CA THR A 12 -6.03 18.86 60.43
C THR A 12 -4.51 18.66 60.51
N ASN A 13 -4.01 17.60 59.89
CA ASN A 13 -2.58 17.32 59.77
C ASN A 13 -2.03 17.99 58.51
N TYR A 14 -1.32 19.12 58.66
CA TYR A 14 -0.54 19.72 57.57
C TYR A 14 0.81 19.00 57.46
N PRO A 15 1.17 18.38 56.33
CA PRO A 15 2.47 17.74 56.19
C PRO A 15 3.58 18.79 56.10
N ARG A 16 4.54 18.72 57.03
CA ARG A 16 5.79 19.49 56.99
C ARG A 16 6.58 19.12 55.73
N LYS A 17 6.88 20.13 54.91
CA LYS A 17 7.69 20.04 53.70
C LYS A 17 9.12 19.58 54.04
N PRO A 18 9.64 18.48 53.47
CA PRO A 18 11.00 18.04 53.76
C PRO A 18 12.01 18.97 53.08
N ARG A 19 12.91 19.55 53.88
CA ARG A 19 14.00 20.47 53.49
C ARG A 19 14.97 19.90 52.43
N ASN A 20 14.87 18.60 52.14
CA ASN A 20 15.74 17.89 51.19
C ASN A 20 15.26 17.98 49.73
N PHE A 21 14.01 18.37 49.46
CA PHE A 21 13.49 18.46 48.07
C PHE A 21 14.18 19.57 47.26
N LEU A 22 14.54 20.68 47.92
CA LEU A 22 15.22 21.81 47.27
C LEU A 22 16.66 21.44 46.85
N HIS A 23 17.35 20.63 47.66
CA HIS A 23 18.72 20.19 47.35
C HIS A 23 18.76 19.20 46.18
N ILE A 24 17.78 18.30 46.08
CA ILE A 24 17.67 17.34 44.97
C ILE A 24 17.35 18.09 43.66
N PHE A 25 16.46 19.07 43.71
CA PHE A 25 16.12 19.89 42.54
C PHE A 25 17.31 20.73 42.05
N MET A 26 18.06 21.34 42.97
CA MET A 26 19.25 22.13 42.64
C MET A 26 20.40 21.26 42.09
N ALA A 27 20.58 20.04 42.62
CA ALA A 27 21.57 19.09 42.10
C ALA A 27 21.22 18.60 40.69
N SER A 28 19.94 18.40 40.39
CA SER A 28 19.50 17.99 39.05
C SER A 28 19.63 19.11 38.01
N LEU A 29 19.41 20.37 38.39
CA LEU A 29 19.60 21.50 37.48
C LEU A 29 21.09 21.73 37.15
N LEU A 30 21.97 21.54 38.13
CA LEU A 30 23.42 21.59 37.92
C LEU A 30 23.92 20.47 36.99
N SER A 31 23.39 19.25 37.12
CA SER A 31 23.78 18.13 36.24
C SER A 31 23.32 18.34 34.79
N PHE A 32 22.10 18.85 34.56
CA PHE A 32 21.63 19.20 33.21
C PHE A 32 22.42 20.36 32.59
N SER A 33 22.79 21.37 33.39
CA SER A 33 23.63 22.47 32.93
C SER A 33 25.04 22.00 32.55
N LEU A 34 25.63 21.09 33.32
CA LEU A 34 26.96 20.52 33.01
C LEU A 34 26.91 19.63 31.77
N LEU A 35 25.85 18.82 31.60
CA LEU A 35 25.67 17.97 30.41
C LEU A 35 25.48 18.81 29.14
N SER A 36 24.71 19.90 29.23
CA SER A 36 24.55 20.85 28.13
C SER A 36 25.88 21.51 27.76
N LEU A 37 26.67 21.97 28.75
CA LEU A 37 27.98 22.56 28.50
C LEU A 37 28.96 21.56 27.88
N PHE A 38 28.91 20.28 28.28
CA PHE A 38 29.73 19.23 27.69
C PHE A 38 29.38 18.96 26.22
N LEU A 39 28.09 18.99 25.87
CA LEU A 39 27.64 18.88 24.48
C LEU A 39 28.00 20.11 23.63
N PHE A 40 27.94 21.32 24.21
CA PHE A 40 28.40 22.52 23.50
C PHE A 40 29.91 22.53 23.27
N LEU A 41 30.71 22.04 24.23
CA LEU A 41 32.16 21.94 24.08
C LEU A 41 32.59 20.82 23.11
N SER A 42 31.83 19.73 22.98
CA SER A 42 32.12 18.66 22.02
C SER A 42 31.80 19.04 20.56
N LEU A 43 30.86 19.96 20.33
CA LEU A 43 30.58 20.50 18.99
C LEU A 43 31.57 21.59 18.53
N SER A 44 32.46 22.05 19.42
CA SER A 44 33.41 23.14 19.15
C SER A 44 34.79 22.68 18.64
N SER A 45 35.06 21.38 18.57
CA SER A 45 36.33 20.85 18.04
C SER A 45 36.24 20.52 16.54
N SER A 46 36.06 21.54 15.71
CA SER A 46 36.46 21.46 14.30
C SER A 46 37.91 21.92 14.17
N ALA A 47 38.84 21.04 14.54
CA ALA A 47 40.24 21.20 14.15
C ALA A 47 40.37 20.69 12.69
N THR A 48 40.75 21.60 11.80
CA THR A 48 41.26 21.36 10.44
C THR A 48 42.22 20.17 10.40
N LEU A 49 41.79 19.06 9.80
CA LEU A 49 42.69 17.98 9.40
C LEU A 49 43.50 18.45 8.19
N LYS A 50 44.77 18.81 8.46
CA LYS A 50 45.81 18.92 7.44
C LYS A 50 46.00 17.56 6.77
N ILE A 51 45.84 17.57 5.45
CA ILE A 51 46.24 16.51 4.53
C ILE A 51 47.73 16.28 4.70
N ASN A 52 48.12 15.07 5.10
CA ASN A 52 49.49 14.58 4.94
C ASN A 52 49.43 13.40 3.94
N HIS A 53 49.67 13.72 2.68
CA HIS A 53 49.95 12.73 1.65
C HIS A 53 51.34 12.15 1.90
N GLN A 54 51.41 10.84 2.13
CA GLN A 54 52.63 10.07 1.94
C GLN A 54 52.48 9.25 0.65
N PRO A 55 53.47 9.25 -0.26
CA PRO A 55 53.28 8.87 -1.65
C PRO A 55 53.36 7.34 -1.84
N PRO A 56 52.48 6.73 -2.66
CA PRO A 56 52.74 5.43 -3.22
C PRO A 56 53.53 5.56 -4.53
N THR A 57 54.70 4.94 -4.51
CA THR A 57 55.48 4.34 -5.61
C THR A 57 54.90 4.39 -7.02
N LYS A 58 55.66 4.98 -7.95
CA LYS A 58 55.52 4.83 -9.41
C LYS A 58 55.84 3.38 -9.81
N GLN A 59 54.91 2.63 -10.39
CA GLN A 59 55.19 1.65 -11.46
C GLN A 59 53.97 1.45 -12.38
N GLU A 60 54.24 1.64 -13.68
CA GLU A 60 53.57 1.22 -14.92
C GLU A 60 52.03 1.37 -15.11
N GLN A 61 51.68 2.32 -15.99
CA GLN A 61 50.42 2.37 -16.73
C GLN A 61 50.30 1.19 -17.68
N LYS A 62 49.48 0.20 -17.30
CA LYS A 62 48.91 -0.77 -18.24
C LYS A 62 47.61 -0.16 -18.79
N GLN A 63 47.59 0.15 -20.09
CA GLN A 63 46.40 0.57 -20.82
C GLN A 63 45.26 -0.43 -20.56
N ILE A 64 44.28 -0.01 -19.77
CA ILE A 64 42.98 -0.68 -19.71
C ILE A 64 42.21 -0.19 -20.92
N SER A 65 42.00 -1.12 -21.84
CA SER A 65 41.21 -0.99 -23.05
C SER A 65 39.85 -0.36 -22.75
N LYS A 66 39.55 0.66 -23.56
CA LYS A 66 38.22 1.24 -23.77
C LYS A 66 37.15 0.14 -23.76
N PRO A 67 36.13 0.19 -22.88
CA PRO A 67 34.99 -0.71 -23.03
C PRO A 67 34.32 -0.42 -24.38
N PRO A 68 33.81 -1.43 -25.10
CA PRO A 68 33.22 -1.23 -26.40
C PRO A 68 32.05 -0.25 -26.28
N SER A 69 32.16 0.84 -27.02
CA SER A 69 31.10 1.81 -27.24
C SER A 69 29.95 1.13 -27.98
N PHE A 70 29.05 0.49 -27.24
CA PHE A 70 27.67 0.32 -27.66
C PHE A 70 26.89 1.50 -27.13
N ALA A 71 27.09 2.66 -27.76
CA ALA A 71 26.10 3.74 -27.68
C ALA A 71 24.90 3.29 -28.51
N THR A 72 24.07 2.40 -27.96
CA THR A 72 22.68 2.29 -28.40
C THR A 72 22.07 3.63 -28.04
N THR A 73 22.00 4.56 -28.99
CA THR A 73 21.42 5.87 -28.76
C THR A 73 19.96 5.63 -28.37
N THR A 74 19.64 5.81 -27.09
CA THR A 74 18.27 5.66 -26.59
C THR A 74 17.35 6.49 -27.49
N PRO A 75 16.27 5.89 -28.04
CA PRO A 75 15.33 6.61 -28.89
C PRO A 75 14.90 7.94 -28.24
N PRO A 76 14.94 9.08 -28.96
CA PRO A 76 14.57 10.38 -28.40
C PRO A 76 13.18 10.40 -27.77
N GLY A 77 12.25 9.59 -28.29
CA GLY A 77 10.91 9.41 -27.73
C GLY A 77 10.91 8.88 -26.30
N ILE A 78 11.79 7.92 -25.98
CA ILE A 78 11.93 7.37 -24.61
C ILE A 78 12.49 8.43 -23.67
N LEU A 79 13.54 9.15 -24.09
CA LEU A 79 14.12 10.24 -23.29
C LEU A 79 13.08 11.32 -22.97
N GLN A 80 12.25 11.67 -23.96
CA GLN A 80 11.22 12.68 -23.78
C GLN A 80 10.08 12.18 -22.88
N ALA A 81 9.62 10.94 -23.07
CA ALA A 81 8.59 10.33 -22.23
C ALA A 81 9.03 10.17 -20.77
N CYS A 82 10.29 9.77 -20.52
CA CYS A 82 10.82 9.60 -19.17
C CYS A 82 10.96 10.91 -18.38
N LYS A 83 10.84 12.10 -19.01
CA LYS A 83 10.71 13.36 -18.26
C LYS A 83 9.45 13.43 -17.41
N ALA A 84 8.45 12.59 -17.71
CA ALA A 84 7.23 12.46 -16.91
C ALA A 84 7.49 11.95 -15.48
N THR A 85 8.63 11.30 -15.20
CA THR A 85 8.91 10.69 -13.90
C THR A 85 10.02 11.41 -13.13
N ARG A 86 10.02 11.24 -11.81
CA ARG A 86 11.14 11.62 -10.93
C ARG A 86 12.30 10.60 -10.98
N LEU A 87 12.08 9.41 -11.55
CA LEU A 87 13.05 8.31 -11.64
C LEU A 87 13.53 8.13 -13.09
N GLN A 88 14.01 9.20 -13.71
CA GLN A 88 14.32 9.24 -15.14
C GLN A 88 15.33 8.19 -15.57
N ASP A 89 16.42 8.00 -14.79
CA ASP A 89 17.47 7.03 -15.12
C ASP A 89 16.94 5.59 -15.12
N THR A 90 16.12 5.23 -14.13
CA THR A 90 15.44 3.93 -14.04
C THR A 90 14.43 3.76 -15.18
N CYS A 91 13.71 4.81 -15.56
CA CYS A 91 12.78 4.78 -16.69
C CYS A 91 13.51 4.53 -18.00
N VAL A 92 14.57 5.28 -18.27
CA VAL A 92 15.37 5.16 -19.49
C VAL A 92 16.03 3.79 -19.56
N SER A 93 16.72 3.36 -18.50
CA SER A 93 17.42 2.07 -18.49
C SER A 93 16.47 0.88 -18.66
N SER A 94 15.30 0.91 -18.02
CA SER A 94 14.32 -0.19 -18.14
C SER A 94 13.68 -0.25 -19.53
N LEU A 95 13.36 0.90 -20.14
CA LEU A 95 12.78 0.94 -21.49
C LEU A 95 13.81 0.66 -22.59
N SER A 96 15.07 1.03 -22.41
CA SER A 96 16.14 0.69 -23.37
C SER A 96 16.40 -0.82 -23.45
N ASN A 97 16.11 -1.56 -22.38
CA ASN A 97 16.21 -3.02 -22.35
C ASN A 97 14.89 -3.74 -22.69
N ALA A 98 13.82 -2.98 -22.94
CA ALA A 98 12.50 -3.51 -23.28
C ALA A 98 12.32 -3.59 -24.80
N ASN A 99 11.35 -4.40 -25.23
CA ASN A 99 10.97 -4.50 -26.64
C ASN A 99 10.05 -3.32 -27.03
N VAL A 100 10.63 -2.14 -27.18
CA VAL A 100 9.92 -0.92 -27.62
C VAL A 100 9.91 -0.86 -29.16
N PRO A 101 8.76 -0.63 -29.82
CA PRO A 101 8.70 -0.47 -31.27
C PRO A 101 9.64 0.64 -31.79
N GLN A 102 10.09 0.52 -33.04
CA GLN A 102 10.81 1.62 -33.69
C GLN A 102 9.87 2.82 -33.88
N ASN A 103 10.35 4.03 -33.55
CA ASN A 103 9.59 5.28 -33.57
C ASN A 103 8.24 5.16 -32.82
N PRO A 104 8.27 4.82 -31.52
CA PRO A 104 7.06 4.50 -30.76
C PRO A 104 6.24 5.76 -30.49
N THR A 105 4.91 5.60 -30.53
CA THR A 105 3.99 6.61 -30.00
C THR A 105 4.10 6.71 -28.47
N PRO A 106 3.67 7.81 -27.85
CA PRO A 106 3.69 7.93 -26.38
C PRO A 106 2.89 6.83 -25.68
N LEU A 107 1.76 6.41 -26.28
CA LEU A 107 0.94 5.31 -25.78
C LEU A 107 1.68 3.96 -25.85
N GLN A 108 2.43 3.69 -26.92
CA GLN A 108 3.26 2.49 -27.03
C GLN A 108 4.41 2.49 -26.01
N ILE A 109 5.01 3.64 -25.72
CA ILE A 109 6.02 3.76 -24.65
C ILE A 109 5.40 3.42 -23.29
N ILE A 110 4.20 3.94 -23.00
CA ILE A 110 3.45 3.61 -21.77
C ILE A 110 3.15 2.11 -21.70
N GLN A 111 2.68 1.51 -22.79
CA GLN A 111 2.40 0.07 -22.86
C GLN A 111 3.66 -0.76 -22.59
N SER A 112 4.81 -0.38 -23.17
CA SER A 112 6.10 -1.02 -22.88
C SER A 112 6.50 -0.87 -21.40
N ALA A 113 6.29 0.29 -20.79
CA ALA A 113 6.59 0.51 -19.37
C ALA A 113 5.69 -0.34 -18.43
N ILE A 114 4.40 -0.48 -18.77
CA ILE A 114 3.51 -1.39 -18.06
C ILE A 114 3.96 -2.84 -18.25
N SER A 115 4.41 -3.23 -19.45
CA SER A 115 4.94 -4.57 -19.71
C SER A 115 6.22 -4.89 -18.92
N VAL A 116 7.11 -3.91 -18.73
CA VAL A 116 8.26 -4.03 -17.83
C VAL A 116 7.78 -4.31 -16.40
N SER A 117 6.77 -3.58 -15.94
CA SER A 117 6.19 -3.75 -14.61
C SER A 117 5.54 -5.13 -14.44
N ASP A 118 4.77 -5.60 -15.43
CA ASP A 118 4.14 -6.94 -15.41
C ASP A 118 5.17 -8.08 -15.38
N THR A 119 6.23 -7.96 -16.19
CA THR A 119 7.31 -8.97 -16.21
C THR A 119 7.99 -9.06 -14.86
N ASN A 120 8.35 -7.93 -14.25
CA ASN A 120 8.98 -7.91 -12.95
C ASN A 120 8.01 -8.36 -11.83
N LEU A 121 6.72 -8.06 -11.95
CA LEU A 121 5.71 -8.56 -11.01
C LEU A 121 5.65 -10.09 -10.99
N LYS A 122 5.73 -10.76 -12.14
CA LYS A 122 5.78 -12.23 -12.22
C LYS A 122 7.02 -12.80 -11.54
N THR A 123 8.16 -12.11 -11.66
CA THR A 123 9.37 -12.45 -10.91
C THR A 123 9.15 -12.29 -9.40
N ALA A 124 8.54 -11.19 -8.96
CA ALA A 124 8.21 -10.98 -7.54
C ALA A 124 7.28 -12.08 -7.00
N GLN A 125 6.23 -12.44 -7.75
CA GLN A 125 5.35 -13.57 -7.41
C GLN A 125 6.16 -14.87 -7.23
N SER A 126 7.10 -15.15 -8.15
CA SER A 126 7.96 -16.34 -8.05
C SER A 126 8.86 -16.32 -6.82
N MET A 127 9.45 -15.16 -6.48
CA MET A 127 10.27 -15.02 -5.26
C MET A 127 9.45 -15.22 -3.98
N VAL A 128 8.24 -14.66 -3.93
CA VAL A 128 7.30 -14.82 -2.80
C VAL A 128 6.84 -16.27 -2.67
N LYS A 129 6.65 -16.97 -3.79
CA LYS A 129 6.37 -18.41 -3.79
C LYS A 129 7.51 -19.18 -3.12
N SER A 130 8.76 -18.86 -3.44
CA SER A 130 9.92 -19.48 -2.78
C SER A 130 10.00 -19.17 -1.29
N ILE A 131 9.60 -17.96 -0.85
CA ILE A 131 9.45 -17.64 0.59
C ILE A 131 8.40 -18.57 1.20
N LEU A 132 7.23 -18.70 0.59
CA LEU A 132 6.16 -19.54 1.10
C LEU A 132 6.58 -21.01 1.23
N GLU A 133 7.24 -21.56 0.22
CA GLU A 133 7.74 -22.95 0.22
C GLU A 133 8.81 -23.19 1.30
N SER A 134 9.65 -22.18 1.58
CA SER A 134 10.66 -22.24 2.65
C SER A 134 10.13 -21.84 4.05
N SER A 135 8.83 -21.57 4.18
CA SER A 135 8.21 -21.07 5.42
C SER A 135 7.74 -22.15 6.39
N ALA A 136 7.98 -23.43 6.11
CA ALA A 136 7.58 -24.53 6.98
C ALA A 136 7.99 -24.29 8.45
N GLY A 137 7.02 -24.37 9.36
CA GLY A 137 7.23 -24.15 10.80
C GLY A 137 7.24 -22.68 11.27
N ASN A 138 7.24 -21.69 10.35
CA ASN A 138 7.09 -20.27 10.71
C ASN A 138 5.72 -19.75 10.24
N ILE A 139 4.80 -19.63 11.19
CA ILE A 139 3.40 -19.23 10.92
C ILE A 139 3.30 -17.80 10.40
N ASP A 140 4.09 -16.88 10.95
CA ASP A 140 4.06 -15.46 10.60
C ASP A 140 4.59 -15.24 9.19
N ARG A 141 5.70 -15.90 8.84
CA ARG A 141 6.27 -15.84 7.48
C ARG A 141 5.35 -16.51 6.46
N THR A 142 4.73 -17.63 6.82
CA THR A 142 3.72 -18.28 5.98
C THR A 142 2.54 -17.33 5.69
N ALA A 143 2.02 -16.66 6.73
CA ALA A 143 0.94 -15.70 6.60
C ALA A 143 1.35 -14.47 5.77
N ALA A 144 2.52 -13.90 6.05
CA ALA A 144 3.07 -12.77 5.32
C ALA A 144 3.25 -13.08 3.82
N ALA A 145 3.79 -14.26 3.49
CA ALA A 145 3.98 -14.69 2.10
C ALA A 145 2.64 -14.93 1.38
N LYS A 146 1.64 -15.52 2.05
CA LYS A 146 0.29 -15.68 1.50
C LYS A 146 -0.38 -14.33 1.22
N ASN A 147 -0.32 -13.41 2.18
CA ASN A 147 -0.89 -12.06 2.03
C ASN A 147 -0.20 -11.31 0.89
N CYS A 148 1.13 -11.33 0.85
CA CYS A 148 1.89 -10.72 -0.25
C CYS A 148 1.48 -11.33 -1.60
N MET A 149 1.41 -12.66 -1.72
CA MET A 149 1.01 -13.31 -2.97
C MET A 149 -0.38 -12.87 -3.43
N GLU A 150 -1.35 -12.79 -2.51
CA GLU A 150 -2.71 -12.33 -2.81
C GLU A 150 -2.71 -10.90 -3.38
N VAL A 151 -2.02 -9.97 -2.73
CA VAL A 151 -1.98 -8.58 -3.22
C VAL A 151 -1.18 -8.46 -4.53
N LEU A 152 -0.13 -9.25 -4.75
CA LEU A 152 0.57 -9.26 -6.04
C LEU A 152 -0.32 -9.80 -7.18
N ASN A 153 -1.17 -10.80 -6.92
CA ASN A 153 -2.17 -11.25 -7.90
C ASN A 153 -3.17 -10.13 -8.23
N ASN A 154 -3.61 -9.39 -7.22
CA ASN A 154 -4.47 -8.22 -7.43
C ASN A 154 -3.76 -7.10 -8.21
N SER A 155 -2.45 -6.91 -7.97
CA SER A 155 -1.59 -6.00 -8.76
C SER A 155 -1.55 -6.42 -10.23
N GLN A 156 -1.36 -7.71 -10.48
CA GLN A 156 -1.29 -8.27 -11.84
C GLN A 156 -2.58 -8.07 -12.60
N TYR A 157 -3.71 -8.33 -11.93
CA TYR A 157 -5.04 -8.09 -12.49
C TYR A 157 -5.18 -6.62 -12.94
N ARG A 158 -4.79 -5.66 -12.10
CA ARG A 158 -4.89 -4.24 -12.41
C ARG A 158 -3.92 -3.80 -13.51
N ILE A 159 -2.68 -4.29 -13.50
CA ILE A 159 -1.70 -4.05 -14.57
C ILE A 159 -2.23 -4.56 -15.92
N THR A 160 -2.73 -5.80 -15.95
CA THR A 160 -3.26 -6.45 -17.16
C THR A 160 -4.47 -5.68 -17.70
N ARG A 161 -5.38 -5.26 -16.83
CA ARG A 161 -6.54 -4.44 -17.22
C ARG A 161 -6.12 -3.05 -17.71
N SER A 162 -5.12 -2.43 -17.08
CA SER A 162 -4.61 -1.12 -17.53
C SER A 162 -4.08 -1.20 -18.97
N ALA A 163 -3.23 -2.18 -19.25
CA ALA A 163 -2.62 -2.36 -20.56
C ALA A 163 -3.57 -2.89 -21.63
N GLY A 164 -4.38 -3.91 -21.31
CA GLY A 164 -5.18 -4.65 -22.29
C GLY A 164 -6.62 -4.14 -22.47
N ASP A 165 -7.13 -3.35 -21.53
CA ASP A 165 -8.55 -3.01 -21.46
C ASP A 165 -8.79 -1.49 -21.42
N ALA A 166 -8.08 -0.76 -20.55
CA ALA A 166 -8.26 0.69 -20.41
C ALA A 166 -7.56 1.51 -21.50
N LEU A 167 -6.23 1.37 -21.62
CA LEU A 167 -5.44 2.15 -22.58
C LEU A 167 -5.89 1.98 -24.04
N PRO A 168 -6.13 0.76 -24.56
CA PRO A 168 -6.52 0.58 -25.97
C PRO A 168 -7.88 1.21 -26.30
N ARG A 169 -8.73 1.45 -25.31
CA ARG A 169 -10.06 2.05 -25.47
C ARG A 169 -10.10 3.53 -25.04
N GLY A 170 -8.94 4.15 -24.86
CA GLY A 170 -8.83 5.56 -24.48
C GLY A 170 -9.33 5.87 -23.07
N LYS A 171 -9.53 4.86 -22.21
CA LYS A 171 -9.98 5.05 -20.82
C LYS A 171 -8.79 5.37 -19.92
N ILE A 172 -8.12 6.50 -20.18
CA ILE A 172 -6.83 6.84 -19.54
C ILE A 172 -6.98 7.00 -18.03
N LYS A 173 -8.08 7.58 -17.56
CA LYS A 173 -8.38 7.71 -16.12
C LYS A 173 -8.56 6.35 -15.43
N ASP A 174 -9.20 5.39 -16.09
CA ASP A 174 -9.29 4.01 -15.56
C ASP A 174 -7.90 3.37 -15.51
N ALA A 175 -7.09 3.52 -16.55
CA ALA A 175 -5.71 3.01 -16.58
C ALA A 175 -4.86 3.62 -15.46
N ARG A 176 -5.01 4.92 -15.22
CA ARG A 176 -4.35 5.64 -14.12
C ARG A 176 -4.78 5.08 -12.77
N ALA A 177 -6.09 4.98 -12.52
CA ALA A 177 -6.62 4.46 -11.27
C ALA A 177 -6.17 3.01 -11.01
N TRP A 178 -6.21 2.17 -12.04
CA TRP A 178 -5.80 0.77 -11.93
C TRP A 178 -4.29 0.62 -11.74
N MET A 179 -3.46 1.39 -12.44
CA MET A 179 -2.00 1.36 -12.21
C MET A 179 -1.63 1.92 -10.83
N SER A 180 -2.32 2.94 -10.32
CA SER A 180 -2.16 3.39 -8.93
C SER A 180 -2.47 2.28 -7.93
N ALA A 181 -3.58 1.56 -8.13
CA ALA A 181 -3.92 0.41 -7.30
C ALA A 181 -2.87 -0.70 -7.41
N ALA A 182 -2.35 -0.97 -8.61
CA ALA A 182 -1.29 -1.95 -8.82
C ALA A 182 -0.02 -1.63 -8.03
N LEU A 183 0.39 -0.37 -8.00
CA LEU A 183 1.54 0.10 -7.23
C LEU A 183 1.29 -0.05 -5.72
N LEU A 184 0.09 0.29 -5.24
CA LEU A 184 -0.28 0.13 -3.82
C LEU A 184 -0.20 -1.33 -3.38
N TYR A 185 -0.68 -2.27 -4.20
CA TYR A 185 -0.56 -3.70 -3.88
C TYR A 185 0.88 -4.20 -3.76
N GLN A 186 1.80 -3.68 -4.58
CA GLN A 186 3.22 -4.03 -4.49
C GLN A 186 3.81 -3.52 -3.17
N TYR A 187 3.42 -2.31 -2.76
CA TYR A 187 3.77 -1.74 -1.47
C TYR A 187 3.20 -2.57 -0.29
N ASP A 188 1.93 -2.99 -0.38
CA ASP A 188 1.29 -3.83 0.64
C ASP A 188 2.00 -5.18 0.79
N CYS A 189 2.45 -5.80 -0.31
CA CYS A 189 3.26 -7.02 -0.23
C CYS A 189 4.59 -6.76 0.51
N SER A 190 5.31 -5.69 0.14
CA SER A 190 6.58 -5.34 0.81
C SER A 190 6.37 -5.12 2.31
N ASN A 191 5.29 -4.42 2.68
CA ASN A 191 4.89 -4.22 4.07
C ASN A 191 4.51 -5.51 4.78
N ALA A 192 3.83 -6.46 4.12
CA ALA A 192 3.51 -7.75 4.71
C ALA A 192 4.79 -8.53 5.05
N LEU A 193 5.76 -8.55 4.13
CA LEU A 193 7.04 -9.23 4.31
C LEU A 193 7.95 -8.56 5.37
N LYS A 194 7.80 -7.25 5.59
CA LYS A 194 8.57 -6.49 6.59
C LYS A 194 8.50 -7.10 8.00
N TYR A 195 7.36 -7.65 8.38
CA TYR A 195 7.15 -8.26 9.70
C TYR A 195 7.67 -9.70 9.80
N ALA A 196 8.13 -10.29 8.70
CA ALA A 196 8.72 -11.62 8.63
C ALA A 196 10.08 -11.58 7.90
N ASN A 197 10.84 -10.52 8.14
CA ASN A 197 12.13 -10.27 7.48
C ASN A 197 13.32 -10.93 8.22
N ASP A 198 13.18 -12.22 8.50
CA ASP A 198 14.14 -13.03 9.26
C ASP A 198 15.12 -13.80 8.38
N THR A 199 14.95 -13.75 7.05
CA THR A 199 15.81 -14.48 6.09
C THR A 199 16.40 -13.60 5.01
N SER A 200 17.52 -14.04 4.42
CA SER A 200 18.13 -13.40 3.26
C SER A 200 17.19 -13.39 2.05
N LEU A 201 16.38 -14.45 1.87
CA LEU A 201 15.40 -14.51 0.78
C LEU A 201 14.30 -13.46 0.93
N THR A 202 13.79 -13.23 2.15
CA THR A 202 12.81 -12.15 2.40
C THR A 202 13.43 -10.79 2.09
N ASN A 203 14.64 -10.52 2.58
CA ASN A 203 15.35 -9.26 2.32
C ASN A 203 15.56 -8.99 0.82
N GLN A 204 16.03 -10.00 0.08
CA GLN A 204 16.23 -9.89 -1.37
C GLN A 204 14.90 -9.65 -2.11
N THR A 205 13.83 -10.31 -1.68
CA THR A 205 12.49 -10.13 -2.27
C THR A 205 11.95 -8.73 -2.02
N MET A 206 12.12 -8.19 -0.80
CA MET A 206 11.73 -6.81 -0.49
C MET A 206 12.51 -5.78 -1.33
N SER A 207 13.82 -5.95 -1.47
CA SER A 207 14.64 -5.07 -2.33
C SER A 207 14.22 -5.16 -3.81
N PHE A 208 13.85 -6.35 -4.27
CA PHE A 208 13.31 -6.52 -5.62
C PHE A 208 11.94 -5.82 -5.78
N LEU A 209 11.07 -5.90 -4.78
CA LEU A 209 9.78 -5.19 -4.77
C LEU A 209 9.96 -3.66 -4.83
N ASP A 210 10.97 -3.09 -4.18
CA ASP A 210 11.29 -1.66 -4.29
C ASP A 210 11.64 -1.25 -5.73
N THR A 211 12.37 -2.12 -6.43
CA THR A 211 12.71 -1.94 -7.84
C THR A 211 11.46 -2.06 -8.72
N LEU A 212 10.61 -3.04 -8.47
CA LEU A 212 9.32 -3.21 -9.16
C LEU A 212 8.40 -1.99 -8.96
N MET A 213 8.30 -1.47 -7.74
CA MET A 213 7.53 -0.26 -7.44
C MET A 213 8.06 0.95 -8.22
N SER A 214 9.38 1.04 -8.41
CA SER A 214 10.01 2.08 -9.24
C SER A 214 9.59 1.96 -10.71
N PHE A 215 9.54 0.75 -11.28
CA PHE A 215 9.06 0.54 -12.66
C PHE A 215 7.57 0.88 -12.80
N SER A 216 6.74 0.42 -11.86
CA SER A 216 5.29 0.69 -11.87
C SER A 216 4.99 2.18 -11.69
N SER A 217 5.78 2.88 -10.87
CA SER A 217 5.69 4.33 -10.67
C SER A 217 6.07 5.12 -11.92
N ASN A 218 7.09 4.66 -12.67
CA ASN A 218 7.44 5.25 -13.97
C ASN A 218 6.29 5.14 -14.96
N ALA A 219 5.70 3.95 -15.10
CA ALA A 219 4.55 3.72 -15.97
C ALA A 219 3.36 4.61 -15.56
N LEU A 220 3.03 4.66 -14.26
CA LEU A 220 1.95 5.50 -13.74
C LEU A 220 2.19 6.98 -14.04
N SER A 221 3.40 7.50 -13.81
CA SER A 221 3.74 8.91 -14.06
C SER A 221 3.56 9.30 -15.54
N MET A 222 3.91 8.40 -16.47
CA MET A 222 3.66 8.60 -17.89
C MET A 222 2.16 8.58 -18.23
N ILE A 223 1.36 7.71 -17.61
CA ILE A 223 -0.10 7.71 -17.77
C ILE A 223 -0.70 9.04 -17.29
N VAL A 224 -0.25 9.56 -16.15
CA VAL A 224 -0.70 10.86 -15.63
C VAL A 224 -0.37 11.99 -16.61
N SER A 225 0.85 12.00 -17.16
CA SER A 225 1.23 13.01 -18.15
C SER A 225 0.44 12.87 -19.46
N TYR A 226 0.13 11.64 -19.88
CA TYR A 226 -0.70 11.37 -21.06
C TYR A 226 -2.15 11.81 -20.85
N ASP A 227 -2.72 11.61 -19.66
CA ASP A 227 -4.05 12.10 -19.30
C ASP A 227 -4.14 13.64 -19.39
N ALA A 228 -3.07 14.34 -18.98
CA ALA A 228 -3.02 15.79 -18.97
C ALA A 228 -2.67 16.43 -20.33
N TYR A 229 -1.74 15.84 -21.10
CA TYR A 229 -1.14 16.47 -22.27
C TYR A 229 -1.24 15.63 -23.56
N GLY A 230 -1.81 14.43 -23.47
CA GLY A 230 -1.93 13.51 -24.59
C GLY A 230 -0.58 13.21 -25.23
N ASN A 231 -0.52 13.35 -26.55
CA ASN A 231 0.66 13.04 -27.35
C ASN A 231 1.79 14.09 -27.29
N ASP A 232 1.56 15.25 -26.65
CA ASP A 232 2.59 16.28 -26.52
C ASP A 232 3.59 15.95 -25.40
N THR A 233 4.51 15.04 -25.70
CA THR A 233 5.55 14.61 -24.76
C THR A 233 6.50 15.74 -24.37
N LYS A 234 6.51 16.88 -25.07
CA LYS A 234 7.30 18.07 -24.69
C LYS A 234 6.81 18.70 -23.39
N SER A 235 5.51 18.60 -23.15
CA SER A 235 4.83 19.12 -21.95
C SER A 235 4.82 18.13 -20.78
N TRP A 236 5.29 16.90 -21.00
CA TRP A 236 5.36 15.89 -19.94
C TRP A 236 6.41 16.26 -18.90
N GLY A 237 6.05 16.06 -17.63
CA GLY A 237 6.89 16.38 -16.49
C GLY A 237 6.47 15.57 -15.27
N PRO A 238 7.25 15.64 -14.17
CA PRO A 238 6.95 14.93 -12.94
C PRO A 238 5.51 15.22 -12.46
N PRO A 239 4.84 14.23 -11.83
CA PRO A 239 3.50 14.43 -11.30
C PRO A 239 3.47 15.59 -10.30
N LYS A 240 2.49 16.47 -10.48
CA LYS A 240 2.17 17.56 -9.57
C LYS A 240 1.15 17.07 -8.54
N THR A 241 1.25 17.58 -7.33
CA THR A 241 0.40 17.25 -6.19
C THR A 241 -0.45 18.44 -5.78
N GLU A 242 -1.37 18.26 -4.82
CA GLU A 242 -2.15 19.36 -4.24
C GLU A 242 -1.23 20.44 -3.63
N ARG A 243 -0.04 20.04 -3.16
CA ARG A 243 1.00 20.94 -2.66
C ARG A 243 1.55 21.87 -3.75
N ASP A 244 1.50 21.44 -5.00
CA ASP A 244 1.91 22.22 -6.18
C ASP A 244 0.74 23.07 -6.73
N GLY A 245 -0.36 23.15 -5.99
CA GLY A 245 -1.57 23.89 -6.37
C GLY A 245 -2.43 23.20 -7.42
N VAL A 246 -2.13 21.93 -7.75
CA VAL A 246 -2.94 21.14 -8.68
C VAL A 246 -4.00 20.39 -7.90
N TRP A 247 -5.23 20.88 -8.00
CA TRP A 247 -6.41 20.10 -7.65
C TRP A 247 -6.95 19.49 -8.93
N GLU A 248 -7.16 18.18 -8.95
CA GLU A 248 -7.99 17.60 -10.00
C GLU A 248 -9.41 18.11 -9.79
N LEU A 249 -9.77 19.18 -10.51
CA LEU A 249 -11.16 19.49 -10.77
C LEU A 249 -11.68 18.25 -11.50
N GLY A 250 -12.43 17.41 -10.79
CA GLY A 250 -13.13 16.29 -11.40
C GLY A 250 -13.74 16.80 -12.70
N SER A 251 -13.31 16.22 -13.83
CA SER A 251 -13.91 16.52 -15.14
C SER A 251 -15.40 16.71 -14.93
N GLY A 252 -15.94 17.82 -15.41
CA GLY A 252 -17.34 18.26 -15.25
C GLY A 252 -18.38 17.21 -15.63
N GLY A 253 -18.47 16.17 -14.82
CA GLY A 253 -19.54 15.24 -14.64
C GLY A 253 -20.08 15.57 -13.28
N ASP A 254 -21.03 16.51 -13.28
CA ASP A 254 -22.04 16.65 -12.26
C ASP A 254 -21.58 16.29 -10.83
N LEU A 255 -20.74 17.16 -10.24
CA LEU A 255 -20.57 17.24 -8.79
C LEU A 255 -21.85 17.76 -8.09
N GLY A 256 -23.01 17.65 -8.77
CA GLY A 256 -24.36 17.88 -8.30
C GLY A 256 -25.25 16.64 -8.44
N SER A 257 -24.76 15.50 -8.95
CA SER A 257 -25.40 14.22 -8.67
C SER A 257 -25.06 13.89 -7.23
N GLU A 258 -25.90 14.42 -6.33
CA GLU A 258 -26.11 13.95 -4.97
C GLU A 258 -25.58 12.52 -4.88
N LEU A 259 -24.50 12.30 -4.13
CA LEU A 259 -24.33 11.02 -3.46
C LEU A 259 -25.59 10.88 -2.61
N ARG A 260 -26.66 10.33 -3.20
CA ARG A 260 -27.89 10.00 -2.50
C ARG A 260 -27.51 8.88 -1.56
N GLY A 261 -26.98 9.28 -0.41
CA GLY A 261 -26.83 8.43 0.74
C GLY A 261 -28.19 7.82 1.03
N GLY A 262 -28.26 6.50 1.00
CA GLY A 262 -29.50 5.77 1.13
C GLY A 262 -29.27 4.30 0.81
N ILE A 263 -29.95 3.43 1.55
CA ILE A 263 -30.05 2.01 1.17
C ILE A 263 -30.97 1.99 -0.06
N PRO A 264 -30.55 1.43 -1.21
CA PRO A 264 -31.40 1.32 -2.37
C PRO A 264 -32.72 0.63 -1.98
N SER A 265 -33.85 1.29 -2.22
CA SER A 265 -35.17 0.69 -2.02
C SER A 265 -35.43 -0.35 -3.13
N ASN A 266 -36.14 -1.44 -2.80
CA ASN A 266 -36.49 -2.53 -3.72
C ASN A 266 -35.33 -3.39 -4.24
N LEU A 267 -34.32 -3.66 -3.42
CA LEU A 267 -33.34 -4.70 -3.74
C LEU A 267 -34.01 -6.08 -3.73
N THR A 268 -33.98 -6.78 -4.86
CA THR A 268 -34.44 -8.18 -4.95
C THR A 268 -33.28 -9.10 -4.57
N PRO A 269 -33.41 -9.95 -3.53
CA PRO A 269 -32.37 -10.90 -3.18
C PRO A 269 -32.12 -11.92 -4.29
N ASP A 270 -30.85 -12.12 -4.65
CA ASP A 270 -30.44 -13.23 -5.52
C ASP A 270 -30.32 -14.52 -4.72
N VAL A 271 -29.78 -14.41 -3.50
CA VAL A 271 -29.60 -15.52 -2.56
C VAL A 271 -29.88 -15.08 -1.13
N THR A 272 -30.24 -16.04 -0.27
CA THR A 272 -30.56 -15.80 1.13
C THR A 272 -29.68 -16.67 2.04
N VAL A 273 -29.24 -16.12 3.17
CA VAL A 273 -28.47 -16.80 4.21
C VAL A 273 -29.33 -16.92 5.47
N CYS A 274 -29.43 -18.14 6.01
CA CYS A 274 -30.28 -18.47 7.16
C CYS A 274 -29.48 -19.34 8.16
N LYS A 275 -29.19 -18.82 9.36
CA LYS A 275 -28.33 -19.49 10.36
C LYS A 275 -28.80 -20.91 10.72
N ASN A 276 -30.10 -21.12 10.84
CA ASN A 276 -30.67 -22.40 11.24
C ASN A 276 -31.02 -23.32 10.06
N GLY A 277 -30.70 -22.92 8.81
CA GLY A 277 -30.86 -23.75 7.61
C GLY A 277 -32.27 -24.33 7.37
N SER A 278 -33.31 -23.75 7.98
CA SER A 278 -34.63 -24.37 8.12
C SER A 278 -35.56 -24.17 6.92
N ASP A 279 -35.20 -23.29 5.98
CA ASP A 279 -35.99 -23.02 4.78
C ASP A 279 -35.29 -23.65 3.56
N ASN A 280 -36.01 -24.45 2.79
CA ASN A 280 -35.51 -25.04 1.54
C ASN A 280 -35.07 -23.92 0.57
N GLY A 281 -33.76 -23.67 0.49
CA GLY A 281 -33.17 -22.68 -0.42
C GLY A 281 -32.24 -21.62 0.20
N CYS A 282 -32.01 -21.62 1.52
CA CYS A 282 -31.02 -20.73 2.13
C CYS A 282 -29.61 -21.35 2.25
N TYR A 283 -28.57 -20.53 2.16
CA TYR A 283 -27.20 -20.88 2.57
C TYR A 283 -27.04 -20.82 4.09
N LYS A 284 -26.11 -21.61 4.64
CA LYS A 284 -25.85 -21.64 6.09
C LYS A 284 -24.89 -20.54 6.52
N THR A 285 -23.91 -20.23 5.67
CA THR A 285 -22.89 -19.21 5.93
C THR A 285 -22.94 -18.08 4.91
N VAL A 286 -22.46 -16.90 5.29
CA VAL A 286 -22.34 -15.76 4.39
C VAL A 286 -21.28 -16.03 3.33
N GLN A 287 -20.18 -16.70 3.68
CA GLN A 287 -19.13 -17.06 2.71
C GLN A 287 -19.65 -17.96 1.59
N GLU A 288 -20.51 -18.95 1.88
CA GLU A 288 -21.13 -19.80 0.86
C GLU A 288 -21.93 -18.98 -0.15
N ALA A 289 -22.71 -18.00 0.32
CA ALA A 289 -23.48 -17.12 -0.55
C ALA A 289 -22.59 -16.16 -1.36
N VAL A 290 -21.46 -15.71 -0.81
CA VAL A 290 -20.46 -14.94 -1.57
C VAL A 290 -19.84 -15.78 -2.69
N ASN A 291 -19.59 -17.06 -2.43
CA ASN A 291 -18.96 -17.95 -3.40
C ASN A 291 -19.85 -18.23 -4.62
N THR A 292 -21.18 -18.13 -4.47
CA THR A 292 -22.15 -18.33 -5.56
C THR A 292 -22.40 -17.08 -6.40
N ALA A 293 -21.88 -15.93 -5.99
CA ALA A 293 -21.86 -14.74 -6.82
C ALA A 293 -21.06 -15.01 -8.11
N PRO A 294 -21.52 -14.53 -9.27
CA PRO A 294 -20.82 -14.72 -10.54
C PRO A 294 -19.50 -13.93 -10.61
N ASP A 295 -18.49 -14.52 -11.25
CA ASP A 295 -17.18 -13.88 -11.41
C ASP A 295 -17.23 -12.82 -12.51
N ASN A 296 -16.67 -11.65 -12.22
CA ASN A 296 -16.50 -10.53 -13.15
C ASN A 296 -17.79 -10.02 -13.81
N GLU A 297 -18.96 -10.26 -13.22
CA GLU A 297 -20.22 -9.71 -13.73
C GLU A 297 -20.28 -8.20 -13.51
N TRP A 298 -20.48 -7.46 -14.59
CA TRP A 298 -20.53 -6.00 -14.57
C TRP A 298 -21.95 -5.49 -14.82
N GLY A 299 -22.33 -4.40 -14.14
CA GLY A 299 -23.61 -3.71 -14.39
C GLY A 299 -24.82 -4.25 -13.62
N ARG A 300 -24.72 -5.42 -12.98
CA ARG A 300 -25.74 -5.96 -12.06
C ARG A 300 -25.19 -6.03 -10.64
N ARG A 301 -26.04 -5.76 -9.65
CA ARG A 301 -25.74 -6.01 -8.23
C ARG A 301 -26.12 -7.44 -7.87
N TYR A 302 -25.25 -8.13 -7.14
CA TYR A 302 -25.55 -9.44 -6.58
C TYR A 302 -25.93 -9.27 -5.10
N VAL A 303 -27.20 -9.43 -4.80
CA VAL A 303 -27.79 -9.13 -3.48
C VAL A 303 -27.88 -10.40 -2.64
N ILE A 304 -27.10 -10.43 -1.55
CA ILE A 304 -27.12 -11.48 -0.55
C ILE A 304 -27.95 -10.99 0.63
N SER A 305 -29.14 -11.55 0.82
CA SER A 305 -29.99 -11.26 1.97
C SER A 305 -29.56 -12.13 3.14
N ILE A 306 -29.19 -11.52 4.26
CA ILE A 306 -28.70 -12.21 5.45
C ILE A 306 -29.75 -12.03 6.54
N ARG A 307 -30.45 -13.12 6.85
CA ARG A 307 -31.52 -13.09 7.84
C ARG A 307 -30.99 -12.77 9.24
N GLU A 308 -31.89 -12.45 10.15
CA GLU A 308 -31.55 -12.22 11.55
C GLU A 308 -30.78 -13.41 12.14
N GLY A 309 -29.75 -13.09 12.90
CA GLY A 309 -28.82 -14.07 13.44
C GLY A 309 -27.43 -13.48 13.70
N VAL A 310 -26.69 -14.18 14.56
CA VAL A 310 -25.27 -13.91 14.82
C VAL A 310 -24.43 -14.92 14.05
N TYR A 311 -23.69 -14.48 13.04
CA TYR A 311 -22.84 -15.29 12.18
C TYR A 311 -21.40 -15.12 12.63
N ASP A 312 -20.82 -16.12 13.30
CA ASP A 312 -19.43 -16.11 13.74
C ASP A 312 -18.55 -16.70 12.63
N GLU A 313 -18.15 -15.85 11.68
CA GLU A 313 -17.37 -16.22 10.51
C GLU A 313 -16.54 -15.05 9.98
N ILE A 314 -15.47 -15.36 9.25
CA ILE A 314 -14.67 -14.38 8.51
C ILE A 314 -15.05 -14.46 7.04
N VAL A 315 -15.69 -13.40 6.54
CA VAL A 315 -16.16 -13.32 5.15
C VAL A 315 -15.12 -12.60 4.29
N ARG A 316 -14.70 -13.26 3.22
CA ARG A 316 -13.81 -12.72 2.20
C ARG A 316 -14.52 -12.68 0.86
N VAL A 317 -14.59 -11.49 0.27
CA VAL A 317 -15.12 -11.26 -1.08
C VAL A 317 -13.92 -11.19 -2.04
N PRO A 318 -13.68 -12.21 -2.87
CA PRO A 318 -12.59 -12.21 -3.86
C PRO A 318 -12.69 -11.02 -4.82
N LEU A 319 -11.56 -10.62 -5.40
CA LEU A 319 -11.51 -9.47 -6.32
C LEU A 319 -12.44 -9.66 -7.52
N GLU A 320 -12.62 -10.90 -7.98
CA GLU A 320 -13.45 -11.30 -9.11
C GLU A 320 -14.94 -11.12 -8.83
N LYS A 321 -15.38 -11.23 -7.56
CA LYS A 321 -16.79 -11.02 -7.18
C LYS A 321 -17.10 -9.53 -7.16
N LYS A 322 -17.63 -9.01 -8.28
CA LYS A 322 -17.96 -7.59 -8.43
C LYS A 322 -19.39 -7.30 -7.95
N ASN A 323 -19.62 -6.09 -7.46
CA ASN A 323 -20.96 -5.56 -7.14
C ASN A 323 -21.80 -6.40 -6.15
N VAL A 324 -21.15 -7.06 -5.20
CA VAL A 324 -21.82 -7.81 -4.12
C VAL A 324 -22.41 -6.84 -3.10
N VAL A 325 -23.66 -7.06 -2.71
CA VAL A 325 -24.38 -6.28 -1.70
C VAL A 325 -24.85 -7.20 -0.58
N PHE A 326 -24.48 -6.87 0.66
CA PHE A 326 -25.04 -7.53 1.84
C PHE A 326 -26.25 -6.75 2.35
N LEU A 327 -27.39 -7.43 2.46
CA LEU A 327 -28.64 -6.86 2.96
C LEU A 327 -29.08 -7.62 4.21
N GLY A 328 -28.96 -7.01 5.39
CA GLY A 328 -29.41 -7.59 6.64
C GLY A 328 -30.85 -7.21 7.00
N ASP A 329 -31.51 -8.02 7.84
CA ASP A 329 -32.89 -7.77 8.34
C ASP A 329 -32.99 -6.55 9.28
N GLY A 330 -31.86 -6.00 9.70
CA GLY A 330 -31.78 -4.75 10.43
C GLY A 330 -30.54 -4.64 11.32
N MET A 331 -30.25 -3.41 11.73
CA MET A 331 -29.19 -3.10 12.69
C MET A 331 -29.42 -3.87 14.00
N GLY A 332 -28.41 -4.62 14.44
CA GLY A 332 -28.47 -5.44 15.67
C GLY A 332 -29.27 -6.75 15.55
N LYS A 333 -30.00 -6.98 14.45
CA LYS A 333 -30.67 -8.26 14.16
C LYS A 333 -29.76 -9.21 13.42
N THR A 334 -29.10 -8.70 12.38
CA THR A 334 -28.10 -9.42 11.61
C THR A 334 -26.73 -8.94 12.05
N VAL A 335 -25.93 -9.84 12.62
CA VAL A 335 -24.58 -9.54 13.12
C VAL A 335 -23.62 -10.54 12.53
N ILE A 336 -22.64 -10.08 11.77
CA ILE A 336 -21.48 -10.89 11.37
C ILE A 336 -20.35 -10.52 12.33
N THR A 337 -19.79 -11.51 13.02
CA THR A 337 -18.77 -11.34 14.05
C THR A 337 -17.56 -12.22 13.74
N GLY A 338 -16.40 -11.81 14.25
CA GLY A 338 -15.18 -12.59 14.19
C GLY A 338 -14.20 -12.11 15.26
N SER A 339 -13.36 -13.02 15.75
CA SER A 339 -12.47 -12.78 16.90
C SER A 339 -10.98 -12.78 16.52
N LEU A 340 -10.67 -12.26 15.32
CA LEU A 340 -9.30 -12.14 14.82
C LEU A 340 -8.68 -10.78 15.15
N SER A 341 -7.41 -10.79 15.52
CA SER A 341 -6.64 -9.59 15.83
C SER A 341 -5.19 -9.73 15.36
N ALA A 342 -4.56 -8.63 14.95
CA ALA A 342 -3.19 -8.61 14.44
C ALA A 342 -2.12 -9.00 15.49
N GLY A 343 -2.49 -9.14 16.76
CA GLY A 343 -1.60 -9.63 17.83
C GLY A 343 -1.53 -11.16 17.91
N GLN A 344 -2.36 -11.88 17.16
CA GLN A 344 -2.35 -13.35 17.14
C GLN A 344 -1.32 -13.87 16.12
N PRO A 345 -0.65 -15.00 16.40
CA PRO A 345 0.29 -15.62 15.46
C PRO A 345 -0.36 -15.89 14.10
N GLY A 346 0.29 -15.47 13.02
CA GLY A 346 -0.20 -15.64 11.65
C GLY A 346 -1.34 -14.73 11.22
N ILE A 347 -1.77 -13.77 12.06
CA ILE A 347 -2.85 -12.83 11.72
C ILE A 347 -2.26 -11.44 11.50
N SER A 348 -2.46 -10.89 10.31
CA SER A 348 -2.12 -9.50 9.98
C SER A 348 -3.34 -8.59 10.11
N THR A 349 -3.12 -7.28 10.08
CA THR A 349 -4.21 -6.29 9.96
C THR A 349 -5.08 -6.54 8.73
N TYR A 350 -4.50 -7.06 7.64
CA TYR A 350 -5.25 -7.45 6.43
C TYR A 350 -6.23 -8.61 6.71
N ASN A 351 -5.82 -9.54 7.58
CA ASN A 351 -6.58 -10.76 7.89
C ASN A 351 -7.52 -10.62 9.11
N SER A 352 -7.44 -9.54 9.87
CA SER A 352 -8.27 -9.37 11.08
C SER A 352 -9.70 -8.88 10.81
N ALA A 353 -9.99 -8.39 9.61
CA ALA A 353 -11.33 -7.93 9.26
C ALA A 353 -12.36 -9.08 9.26
N THR A 354 -13.49 -8.89 9.94
CA THR A 354 -14.62 -9.84 9.95
C THR A 354 -15.27 -9.97 8.57
N VAL A 355 -15.41 -8.86 7.85
CA VAL A 355 -15.85 -8.83 6.46
C VAL A 355 -14.84 -8.02 5.67
N GLY A 356 -14.17 -8.64 4.72
CA GLY A 356 -13.12 -8.02 3.92
C GLY A 356 -13.29 -8.29 2.44
N ARG A 357 -12.96 -7.30 1.61
CA ARG A 357 -12.75 -7.50 0.18
C ARG A 357 -11.28 -7.81 -0.08
N GLY A 358 -11.00 -8.79 -0.94
CA GLY A 358 -9.68 -9.02 -1.49
C GLY A 358 -9.27 -7.83 -2.36
N GLY A 359 -8.46 -6.93 -1.79
CA GLY A 359 -8.00 -5.68 -2.39
C GLY A 359 -8.84 -4.43 -2.09
N PRO A 360 -8.28 -3.20 -2.25
CA PRO A 360 -8.95 -1.93 -1.99
C PRO A 360 -10.36 -1.92 -2.56
N LEU A 361 -11.27 -1.35 -1.76
CA LEU A 361 -12.46 -0.71 -2.31
C LEU A 361 -12.00 0.08 -3.53
N ASP A 362 -12.66 -0.13 -4.67
CA ASP A 362 -12.37 0.63 -5.88
C ASP A 362 -12.33 2.12 -5.48
N LEU A 363 -11.13 2.71 -5.46
CA LEU A 363 -10.88 4.13 -5.21
C LEU A 363 -11.34 4.95 -6.44
N ALA A 364 -12.55 4.66 -6.90
CA ALA A 364 -13.32 5.55 -7.73
C ALA A 364 -14.15 6.42 -6.78
N GLY A 365 -13.51 7.48 -6.26
CA GLY A 365 -14.19 8.55 -5.53
C GLY A 365 -14.03 8.49 -4.01
N CYS A 366 -12.90 8.97 -3.51
CA CYS A 366 -12.93 9.92 -2.40
C CYS A 366 -12.64 11.30 -2.98
#